data_AF-A0A2V5HK63-F1
#
_entry.id   AF-A0A2V5HK63-F1
#
_cell.length_a   1.000
_cell.length_b   1.000
_cell.length_c   1.000
_cell.angle_alpha   90.00
_cell.angle_beta   90.00
_cell.angle_gamma   90.00
#
_symmetry.space_group_name_H-M   'P 1'
#
loop_
_entity.id
_entity.type
_entity.pdbx_description
1 polymer ?
#
loop_
_entity_poly.entity_id
_entity_poly.type
_entity_poly.pdbx_seq_one_letter_code
_entity_poly.pdbx_strand_id
1 'polypeptide(L)'
;MSAVMVQPPIAQSTLPSVGAEPIFDLATLHKAWEILNTIYRYRMPVPASLVDRSDEGTLKFLSLIYTRVRAGKSVSLILPAFPFKSPNRKEKVLGSLPDKGEDLALAHLNGLCAAIADIYEPGARLTIASDGLVYNDLLGVPDAEVYTYGEALRKMVQSQGYRHLLFIRLRDLVHWKIDTPLDVTTYEQLAGAFRQRLIDNFTPLDYDCAESIKADEDVCTTYRGYIKFLAKDLEHTFVEAGEVSKKSYKQKLEGIAKQMIARGKAFAEAIKKNYPDHVRLSIHPSCGSAKISVQVLPLARHCVTPWHSTPCFTLDGRVEYGLRESFDHNPDVELVHKAGQPWLYRYKSELYSWPQPVKIEPQYPCGLIIRPTQPVSCAEVDMHKLRALAEENSPVILRGFQDTRDRELFVKKAEEMGNPVGWKFGLILEVKDHGTDTQGLNNVLSSEWMPFHYDGLFKIVKMKNADGQEVVRSCPPKFQFFTGMTPSPKDTGFTLFSPSHLVWHYLPSEYSVEHLRTLSWTVETVSFDHTKITDLPLVVDHFAHQRPCLRYHEPWPQEKTVFEPTKITIQGVPNSEELCQTLDSLLHDRRVAYWHCWEKGDWLISDNVTTMHTRSSFTGKSDRCLRRIHVD
;
A
#
# COMPACT_ATOMS: atom_id res chain seq x y z
N MET A 1 7.23 76.36 -24.78
CA MET A 1 7.31 75.87 -26.17
C MET A 1 8.73 75.38 -26.39
N SER A 2 9.07 74.14 -26.68
CA SER A 2 8.40 72.85 -26.67
C SER A 2 9.51 71.85 -26.39
N ALA A 3 9.31 70.97 -25.40
CA ALA A 3 10.25 69.92 -25.07
C ALA A 3 10.26 68.90 -26.22
N VAL A 4 11.41 68.76 -26.89
CA VAL A 4 11.62 67.68 -27.86
C VAL A 4 11.92 66.42 -27.05
N MET A 5 10.91 65.56 -26.91
CA MET A 5 11.07 64.20 -26.41
C MET A 5 12.00 63.43 -27.33
N VAL A 6 13.19 63.09 -26.83
CA VAL A 6 14.03 62.06 -27.44
C VAL A 6 13.43 60.71 -27.03
N GLN A 7 12.74 60.05 -27.97
CA GLN A 7 12.33 58.66 -27.80
C GLN A 7 13.59 57.76 -27.78
N PRO A 8 13.74 56.86 -26.80
CA PRO A 8 14.76 55.83 -26.86
C PRO A 8 14.44 54.87 -28.02
N PRO A 9 15.46 54.26 -28.66
CA PRO A 9 15.24 53.35 -29.77
C PRO A 9 14.42 52.15 -29.27
N ILE A 10 13.22 52.00 -29.82
CA ILE A 10 12.44 50.77 -29.71
C ILE A 10 13.23 49.70 -30.45
N ALA A 11 14.00 48.90 -29.72
CA ALA A 11 14.45 47.62 -30.25
C ALA A 11 13.19 46.81 -30.54
N GLN A 12 12.82 46.70 -31.81
CA GLN A 12 11.86 45.69 -32.25
C GLN A 12 12.48 44.34 -31.88
N SER A 13 12.04 43.73 -30.79
CA SER A 13 12.31 42.33 -30.54
C SER A 13 11.51 41.54 -31.55
N THR A 14 12.10 41.33 -32.73
CA THR A 14 11.73 40.23 -33.60
C THR A 14 12.17 38.95 -32.90
N LEU A 15 11.39 38.49 -31.91
CA LEU A 15 11.41 37.08 -31.54
C LEU A 15 11.03 36.36 -32.83
N PRO A 16 11.96 35.60 -33.45
CA PRO A 16 11.59 34.85 -34.62
C PRO A 16 10.51 33.86 -34.17
N SER A 17 9.39 33.82 -34.89
CA SER A 17 8.44 32.72 -34.81
C SER A 17 9.14 31.48 -35.39
N VAL A 18 10.06 30.91 -34.62
CA VAL A 18 10.60 29.60 -34.90
C VAL A 18 9.48 28.65 -34.52
N GLY A 19 9.05 27.83 -35.47
CA GLY A 19 8.40 26.56 -35.16
C GLY A 19 9.40 25.72 -34.38
N ALA A 20 9.63 26.09 -33.13
CA ALA A 20 10.60 25.46 -32.26
C ALA A 20 10.00 24.13 -31.84
N GLU A 21 10.71 23.05 -32.17
CA GLU A 21 10.45 21.76 -31.54
C GLU A 21 10.36 21.96 -30.03
N PRO A 22 9.42 21.29 -29.35
CA PRO A 22 9.26 21.46 -27.92
C PRO A 22 10.60 21.19 -27.21
N ILE A 23 11.01 22.11 -26.34
CA ILE A 23 12.26 22.05 -25.57
C ILE A 23 12.36 20.73 -24.76
N PHE A 24 11.20 20.16 -24.43
CA PHE A 24 11.06 18.89 -23.73
C PHE A 24 10.46 17.82 -24.64
N ASP A 25 10.91 16.58 -24.48
CA ASP A 25 10.18 15.45 -25.04
C ASP A 25 8.86 15.28 -24.29
N LEU A 26 7.75 15.57 -24.98
CA LEU A 26 6.41 15.60 -24.39
C LEU A 26 5.98 14.23 -23.87
N ALA A 27 6.39 13.14 -24.53
CA ALA A 27 6.08 11.78 -24.09
C ALA A 27 6.79 11.45 -22.75
N THR A 28 8.08 11.75 -22.65
CA THR A 28 8.84 11.62 -21.39
C THR A 28 8.25 12.50 -20.30
N LEU A 29 7.88 13.75 -20.62
CA LEU A 29 7.30 14.68 -19.63
C LEU A 29 5.96 14.17 -19.10
N HIS A 30 5.09 13.69 -19.99
CA HIS A 30 3.81 13.09 -19.60
C HIS A 30 4.03 11.86 -18.71
N LYS A 31 4.94 10.96 -19.08
CA LYS A 31 5.27 9.78 -18.26
C LYS A 31 5.83 10.18 -16.89
N ALA A 32 6.69 11.20 -16.83
CA ALA A 32 7.23 11.71 -15.57
C ALA A 32 6.14 12.30 -14.66
N TRP A 33 5.13 12.95 -15.24
CA TRP A 33 3.96 13.44 -14.53
C TRP A 33 3.10 12.31 -13.96
N GLU A 34 2.82 11.26 -14.74
CA GLU A 34 2.09 10.07 -14.27
C GLU A 34 2.80 9.40 -13.07
N ILE A 35 4.13 9.30 -13.14
CA ILE A 35 4.96 8.77 -12.04
C ILE A 35 4.86 9.66 -10.81
N LEU A 36 4.95 10.99 -10.97
CA LEU A 36 4.83 11.91 -9.85
C LEU A 36 3.45 11.83 -9.19
N ASN A 37 2.38 11.74 -9.99
CA ASN A 37 1.03 11.53 -9.47
C ASN A 37 0.90 10.20 -8.72
N THR A 38 1.57 9.14 -9.18
CA THR A 38 1.63 7.86 -8.47
C THR A 38 2.29 8.02 -7.10
N ILE A 39 3.39 8.78 -6.99
CA ILE A 39 4.00 9.12 -5.71
C ILE A 39 3.03 9.95 -4.84
N TYR A 40 2.32 10.91 -5.44
CA TYR A 40 1.39 11.78 -4.73
C TYR A 40 0.17 11.06 -4.16
N ARG A 41 -0.22 9.89 -4.68
CA ARG A 41 -1.21 9.04 -4.04
C ARG A 41 -0.81 8.63 -2.61
N TYR A 42 0.49 8.51 -2.34
CA TYR A 42 1.02 8.15 -1.01
C TYR A 42 1.30 9.38 -0.13
N ARG A 43 1.02 10.57 -0.63
CA ARG A 43 1.37 11.81 0.03
C ARG A 43 0.47 12.08 1.24
N MET A 44 1.07 12.58 2.30
CA MET A 44 0.32 13.14 3.42
C MET A 44 -0.29 14.50 3.05
N PRO A 45 -1.51 14.82 3.53
CA PRO A 45 -2.06 16.15 3.42
C PRO A 45 -1.10 17.20 4.01
N VAL A 46 -1.01 18.36 3.36
CA VAL A 46 -0.27 19.50 3.91
C VAL A 46 -1.01 19.95 5.18
N PRO A 47 -0.30 20.13 6.32
CA PRO A 47 -0.92 20.66 7.53
C PRO A 47 -1.60 22.00 7.25
N ALA A 48 -2.82 22.18 7.75
CA ALA A 48 -3.57 23.44 7.59
C ALA A 48 -2.86 24.68 8.17
N SER A 49 -1.85 24.47 9.03
CA SER A 49 -1.01 25.53 9.59
C SER A 49 0.14 25.98 8.70
N LEU A 50 0.35 25.33 7.54
CA LEU A 50 1.43 25.63 6.60
C LEU A 50 0.87 26.18 5.31
N VAL A 51 1.62 27.08 4.67
CA VAL A 51 1.35 27.46 3.28
C VAL A 51 1.78 26.32 2.37
N ASP A 52 0.87 25.85 1.51
CA ASP A 52 1.19 24.83 0.53
C ASP A 52 2.12 25.41 -0.55
N ARG A 53 3.32 24.85 -0.67
CA ARG A 53 4.38 25.20 -1.64
C ARG A 53 4.75 24.01 -2.51
N SER A 54 3.78 23.12 -2.74
CA SER A 54 3.96 21.89 -3.52
C SER A 54 4.23 22.15 -4.99
N ASP A 55 3.77 23.29 -5.52
CA ASP A 55 4.03 23.73 -6.88
C ASP A 55 5.53 23.91 -7.13
N GLU A 56 6.23 24.58 -6.21
CA GLU A 56 7.70 24.74 -6.25
C GLU A 56 8.41 23.38 -6.22
N GLY A 57 7.98 22.50 -5.31
CA GLY A 57 8.54 21.15 -5.18
C GLY A 57 8.27 20.30 -6.43
N THR A 58 7.07 20.39 -6.99
CA THR A 58 6.63 19.65 -8.18
C THR A 58 7.56 19.88 -9.35
N LEU A 59 7.94 21.14 -9.63
CA LEU A 59 8.88 21.46 -10.71
C LEU A 59 10.23 20.74 -10.52
N LYS A 60 10.74 20.76 -9.29
CA LYS A 60 11.99 20.10 -8.94
C LYS A 60 11.88 18.58 -9.08
N PHE A 61 10.86 17.94 -8.50
CA PHE A 61 10.70 16.49 -8.54
C PHE A 61 10.46 15.99 -9.97
N LEU A 62 9.66 16.71 -10.74
CA LEU A 62 9.39 16.40 -12.14
C LEU A 62 10.67 16.41 -12.96
N SER A 63 11.58 17.37 -12.73
CA SER A 63 12.88 17.42 -13.43
C SER A 63 13.76 16.19 -13.14
N LEU A 64 13.76 15.70 -11.89
CA LEU A 64 14.52 14.51 -11.49
C LEU A 64 13.93 13.24 -12.13
N ILE A 65 12.61 13.11 -12.08
CA ILE A 65 11.89 11.98 -12.69
C ILE A 65 12.08 11.98 -14.21
N TYR A 66 11.85 13.13 -14.87
CA TYR A 66 12.04 13.30 -16.31
C TYR A 66 13.44 12.85 -16.76
N THR A 67 14.47 13.25 -16.02
CA THR A 67 15.86 12.87 -16.33
C THR A 67 16.07 11.35 -16.29
N ARG A 68 15.45 10.66 -15.33
CA ARG A 68 15.50 9.18 -15.25
C ARG A 68 14.70 8.52 -16.36
N VAL A 69 13.48 9.00 -16.62
CA VAL A 69 12.59 8.48 -17.67
C VAL A 69 13.25 8.62 -19.04
N ARG A 70 13.80 9.79 -19.35
CA ARG A 70 14.53 10.07 -20.62
C ARG A 70 15.71 9.13 -20.83
N ALA A 71 16.37 8.73 -19.74
CA ALA A 71 17.49 7.80 -19.77
C ALA A 71 17.07 6.32 -19.78
N GLY A 72 15.78 6.00 -19.73
CA GLY A 72 15.29 4.62 -19.61
C GLY A 72 15.70 3.94 -18.30
N LYS A 73 15.89 4.71 -17.22
CA LYS A 73 16.38 4.21 -15.93
C LYS A 73 15.33 4.27 -14.84
N SER A 74 15.42 3.34 -13.90
CA SER A 74 14.61 3.36 -12.67
C SER A 74 14.65 4.71 -11.98
N VAL A 75 13.48 5.17 -11.55
CA VAL A 75 13.35 6.37 -10.70
C VAL A 75 13.96 6.07 -9.34
N SER A 76 14.72 7.04 -8.81
CA SER A 76 15.42 6.89 -7.54
C SER A 76 14.73 7.72 -6.46
N LEU A 77 14.28 7.07 -5.40
CA LEU A 77 13.60 7.70 -4.26
C LEU A 77 14.47 7.52 -3.02
N ILE A 78 14.46 8.50 -2.10
CA ILE A 78 15.15 8.36 -0.81
C ILE A 78 14.26 8.81 0.35
N LEU A 79 14.18 7.99 1.40
CA LEU A 79 13.38 8.22 2.59
C LEU A 79 14.22 8.06 3.86
N PRO A 80 14.48 9.15 4.60
CA PRO A 80 14.91 9.10 5.99
C PRO A 80 13.82 8.47 6.86
N ALA A 81 14.06 7.28 7.39
CA ALA A 81 13.07 6.54 8.17
C ALA A 81 13.69 5.30 8.84
N PHE A 82 12.89 4.65 9.69
CA PHE A 82 13.22 3.39 10.37
C PHE A 82 14.51 3.49 11.21
N PRO A 83 14.51 4.35 12.25
CA PRO A 83 15.65 4.51 13.14
C PRO A 83 15.84 3.28 14.04
N PHE A 84 14.87 3.05 14.92
CA PHE A 84 14.76 2.02 15.95
C PHE A 84 13.38 2.13 16.62
N LYS A 85 12.88 1.08 17.27
CA LYS A 85 11.65 1.15 18.08
C LYS A 85 11.82 2.10 19.28
N SER A 86 10.76 2.81 19.65
CA SER A 86 10.74 3.65 20.86
C SER A 86 11.33 2.97 22.10
N PRO A 87 12.11 3.69 22.93
CA PRO A 87 12.57 3.17 24.22
C PRO A 87 11.42 2.90 25.21
N ASN A 88 10.24 3.50 25.02
CA ASN A 88 9.05 3.21 25.84
C ASN A 88 8.35 1.91 25.37
N ARG A 89 8.90 0.77 25.79
CA ARG A 89 8.38 -0.58 25.47
C ARG A 89 7.24 -1.02 26.37
N LYS A 90 7.00 -0.30 27.47
CA LYS A 90 5.89 -0.60 28.39
C LYS A 90 4.57 -0.15 27.78
N GLU A 91 4.55 1.04 27.18
CA GLU A 91 3.30 1.70 26.81
C GLU A 91 3.18 2.06 25.33
N LYS A 92 4.29 2.24 24.60
CA LYS A 92 4.23 2.76 23.22
C LYS A 92 4.33 1.67 22.15
N VAL A 93 5.30 0.76 22.30
CA VAL A 93 5.63 -0.28 21.31
C VAL A 93 5.75 -1.67 21.96
N LEU A 94 5.68 -2.71 21.14
CA LEU A 94 5.70 -4.11 21.60
C LEU A 94 7.08 -4.61 22.07
N GLY A 95 8.16 -3.99 21.61
CA GLY A 95 9.54 -4.39 21.92
C GLY A 95 10.57 -3.54 21.18
N SER A 96 11.81 -4.01 21.12
CA SER A 96 12.91 -3.34 20.41
C SER A 96 13.06 -3.74 18.94
N LEU A 97 12.47 -4.87 18.54
CA LEU A 97 12.55 -5.41 17.18
C LEU A 97 11.36 -4.94 16.33
N PRO A 98 11.51 -4.92 14.99
CA PRO A 98 10.39 -4.70 14.07
C PRO A 98 9.25 -5.69 14.32
N ASP A 99 8.02 -5.19 14.30
CA ASP A 99 6.79 -5.97 14.44
C ASP A 99 5.94 -5.88 13.15
N LYS A 100 4.64 -6.24 13.21
CA LYS A 100 3.77 -6.15 12.03
C LYS A 100 3.64 -4.72 11.50
N GLY A 101 3.88 -3.70 12.32
CA GLY A 101 3.83 -2.30 11.90
C GLY A 101 4.90 -1.99 10.86
N GLU A 102 6.14 -2.43 11.09
CA GLU A 102 7.22 -2.30 10.11
C GLU A 102 6.96 -3.14 8.86
N ASP A 103 6.41 -4.35 8.99
CA ASP A 103 6.05 -5.20 7.84
C ASP A 103 5.02 -4.50 6.93
N LEU A 104 3.96 -3.94 7.50
CA LEU A 104 2.96 -3.15 6.75
C LEU A 104 3.56 -1.92 6.09
N ALA A 105 4.42 -1.19 6.80
CA ALA A 105 5.08 0.00 6.26
C ALA A 105 5.99 -0.34 5.08
N LEU A 106 6.80 -1.40 5.20
CA LEU A 106 7.69 -1.86 4.14
C LEU A 106 6.89 -2.39 2.94
N ALA A 107 5.80 -3.14 3.18
CA ALA A 107 4.90 -3.58 2.12
C ALA A 107 4.28 -2.40 1.36
N HIS A 108 3.81 -1.38 2.08
CA HIS A 108 3.21 -0.18 1.53
C HIS A 108 4.20 0.62 0.67
N LEU A 109 5.43 0.85 1.18
CA LEU A 109 6.49 1.54 0.45
C LEU A 109 7.02 0.74 -0.76
N ASN A 110 7.07 -0.58 -0.65
CA ASN A 110 7.37 -1.46 -1.79
C ASN A 110 6.24 -1.37 -2.84
N GLY A 111 4.98 -1.32 -2.39
CA GLY A 111 3.79 -1.11 -3.21
C GLY A 111 3.82 0.21 -3.99
N LEU A 112 4.33 1.29 -3.40
CA LEU A 112 4.56 2.57 -4.11
C LEU A 112 5.48 2.35 -5.32
N CYS A 113 6.61 1.68 -5.12
CA CYS A 113 7.56 1.43 -6.21
C CYS A 113 7.00 0.46 -7.27
N ALA A 114 6.21 -0.53 -6.84
CA ALA A 114 5.52 -1.45 -7.73
C ALA A 114 4.45 -0.72 -8.57
N ALA A 115 3.72 0.22 -7.99
CA ALA A 115 2.75 1.05 -8.72
C ALA A 115 3.41 1.89 -9.83
N ILE A 116 4.64 2.37 -9.59
CA ILE A 116 5.43 3.02 -10.65
C ILE A 116 5.83 2.02 -11.73
N ALA A 117 6.24 0.81 -11.36
CA ALA A 117 6.61 -0.24 -12.30
C ALA A 117 5.44 -0.67 -13.20
N ASP A 118 4.20 -0.59 -12.70
CA ASP A 118 2.99 -0.90 -13.48
C ASP A 118 2.78 0.05 -14.67
N ILE A 119 3.26 1.30 -14.59
CA ILE A 119 3.11 2.32 -15.64
C ILE A 119 4.43 2.67 -16.36
N TYR A 120 5.56 2.19 -15.85
CA TYR A 120 6.91 2.48 -16.34
C TYR A 120 7.84 1.29 -16.05
N GLU A 121 8.18 0.50 -17.06
CA GLU A 121 8.87 -0.79 -16.91
C GLU A 121 10.15 -0.76 -16.04
N PRO A 122 11.07 0.22 -16.17
CA PRO A 122 12.24 0.31 -15.29
C PRO A 122 11.89 0.55 -13.82
N GLY A 123 10.67 1.03 -13.54
CA GLY A 123 10.09 1.17 -12.22
C GLY A 123 10.79 2.20 -11.33
N ALA A 124 10.73 1.94 -10.02
CA ALA A 124 11.39 2.74 -9.00
C ALA A 124 12.13 1.87 -7.97
N ARG A 125 13.14 2.49 -7.35
CA ARG A 125 13.84 1.98 -6.17
C ARG A 125 13.76 3.01 -5.06
N LEU A 126 13.40 2.55 -3.86
CA LEU A 126 13.37 3.36 -2.65
C LEU A 126 14.55 3.02 -1.76
N THR A 127 15.44 3.99 -1.57
CA THR A 127 16.54 3.94 -0.61
C THR A 127 16.05 4.43 0.76
N ILE A 128 15.96 3.52 1.72
CA ILE A 128 15.70 3.83 3.12
C ILE A 128 17.01 4.24 3.77
N ALA A 129 17.11 5.51 4.16
CA ALA A 129 18.24 6.07 4.88
C ALA A 129 17.95 6.03 6.38
N SER A 130 18.47 5.01 7.08
CA SER A 130 18.22 4.90 8.52
C SER A 130 18.92 6.03 9.27
N ASP A 131 18.12 6.80 10.00
CA ASP A 131 18.52 7.90 10.87
C ASP A 131 18.71 7.45 12.33
N GLY A 132 18.66 6.14 12.61
CA GLY A 132 18.79 5.60 13.97
C GLY A 132 20.07 6.03 14.65
N LEU A 133 21.22 5.81 14.00
CA LEU A 133 22.52 6.19 14.54
C LEU A 133 22.71 7.70 14.68
N VAL A 134 21.86 8.50 14.04
CA VAL A 134 21.92 9.97 14.15
C VAL A 134 21.38 10.42 15.51
N TYR A 135 20.43 9.69 16.10
CA TYR A 135 19.66 10.15 17.26
C TYR A 135 19.68 9.22 18.48
N ASN A 136 20.09 7.96 18.34
CA ASN A 136 19.90 6.94 19.38
C ASN A 136 20.53 7.30 20.74
N ASP A 137 21.73 7.88 20.75
CA ASP A 137 22.42 8.36 21.95
C ASP A 137 21.65 9.49 22.67
N LEU A 138 20.96 10.37 21.93
CA LEU A 138 20.10 11.41 22.51
C LEU A 138 18.85 10.84 23.19
N LEU A 139 18.44 9.64 22.77
CA LEU A 139 17.23 8.94 23.21
C LEU A 139 17.52 7.79 24.18
N GLY A 140 18.79 7.58 24.54
CA GLY A 140 19.21 6.50 25.44
C GLY A 140 19.08 5.09 24.85
N VAL A 141 19.02 4.98 23.52
CA VAL A 141 18.94 3.69 22.82
C VAL A 141 20.34 3.19 22.46
N PRO A 142 20.76 1.99 22.90
CA PRO A 142 22.10 1.45 22.64
C PRO A 142 22.40 1.28 21.15
N ASP A 143 23.67 1.47 20.75
CA ASP A 143 24.13 1.31 19.37
C ASP A 143 23.86 -0.13 18.85
N ALA A 144 24.11 -1.18 19.65
CA ALA A 144 23.77 -2.56 19.29
C ALA A 144 22.28 -2.77 18.98
N GLU A 145 21.39 -2.03 19.63
CA GLU A 145 19.95 -2.14 19.38
C GLU A 145 19.56 -1.56 18.03
N VAL A 146 20.13 -0.40 17.68
CA VAL A 146 19.97 0.20 16.34
C VAL A 146 20.47 -0.76 15.26
N TYR A 147 21.63 -1.38 15.49
CA TYR A 147 22.17 -2.39 14.59
C TYR A 147 21.20 -3.55 14.41
N THR A 148 20.73 -4.13 15.51
CA THR A 148 19.87 -5.32 15.52
C THR A 148 18.51 -5.04 14.88
N TYR A 149 17.89 -3.91 15.18
CA TYR A 149 16.65 -3.46 14.53
C TYR A 149 16.84 -3.32 13.02
N GLY A 150 17.92 -2.66 12.59
CA GLY A 150 18.25 -2.49 11.17
C GLY A 150 18.48 -3.82 10.44
N GLU A 151 19.16 -4.78 11.06
CA GLU A 151 19.36 -6.12 10.48
C GLU A 151 18.06 -6.92 10.41
N ALA A 152 17.21 -6.82 11.43
CA ALA A 152 15.89 -7.43 11.41
C ALA A 152 15.01 -6.90 10.26
N LEU A 153 15.05 -5.59 9.97
CA LEU A 153 14.36 -5.00 8.81
C LEU A 153 14.88 -5.54 7.47
N ARG A 154 16.20 -5.62 7.29
CA ARG A 154 16.80 -6.16 6.06
C ARG A 154 16.41 -7.61 5.84
N LYS A 155 16.43 -8.41 6.92
CA LYS A 155 15.97 -9.81 6.89
C LYS A 155 14.48 -9.89 6.55
N MET A 156 13.65 -9.02 7.12
CA MET A 156 12.22 -8.95 6.83
C MET A 156 11.97 -8.66 5.34
N VAL A 157 12.59 -7.61 4.78
CA VAL A 157 12.52 -7.25 3.35
C VAL A 157 12.89 -8.42 2.45
N GLN A 158 13.96 -9.16 2.78
CA GLN A 158 14.36 -10.36 2.03
C GLN A 158 13.33 -11.48 2.14
N SER A 159 12.87 -11.78 3.36
CA SER A 159 11.93 -12.88 3.63
C SER A 159 10.55 -12.68 2.98
N GLN A 160 10.09 -11.43 2.91
CA GLN A 160 8.82 -11.07 2.28
C GLN A 160 8.95 -10.83 0.78
N GLY A 161 10.18 -10.77 0.25
CA GLY A 161 10.41 -10.50 -1.17
C GLY A 161 10.11 -9.06 -1.59
N TYR A 162 10.30 -8.08 -0.71
CA TYR A 162 10.15 -6.65 -1.03
C TYR A 162 11.34 -6.16 -1.87
N ARG A 163 11.29 -6.39 -3.19
CA ARG A 163 12.42 -6.21 -4.11
C ARG A 163 12.76 -4.75 -4.43
N HIS A 164 11.89 -3.79 -4.11
CA HIS A 164 12.10 -2.38 -4.48
C HIS A 164 12.82 -1.55 -3.43
N LEU A 165 13.10 -2.14 -2.26
CA LEU A 165 13.66 -1.43 -1.12
C LEU A 165 15.17 -1.67 -1.00
N LEU A 166 15.91 -0.59 -0.81
CA LEU A 166 17.34 -0.59 -0.51
C LEU A 166 17.55 0.08 0.85
N PHE A 167 18.64 -0.26 1.54
CA PHE A 167 19.00 0.35 2.81
C PHE A 167 20.39 0.94 2.76
N ILE A 168 20.53 2.16 3.29
CA ILE A 168 21.82 2.75 3.60
C ILE A 168 21.89 3.04 5.10
N ARG A 169 23.09 2.91 5.66
CA ARG A 169 23.43 3.26 7.03
C ARG A 169 24.17 4.59 7.04
N LEU A 170 24.29 5.20 8.23
CA LEU A 170 25.05 6.43 8.40
C LEU A 170 26.49 6.33 7.86
N ARG A 171 27.16 5.18 8.05
CA ARG A 171 28.52 4.95 7.50
C ARG A 171 28.59 5.15 5.98
N ASP A 172 27.56 4.71 5.25
CA ASP A 172 27.53 4.72 3.79
C ASP A 172 27.37 6.17 3.32
N LEU A 173 26.57 6.94 4.07
CA LEU A 173 26.35 8.37 3.83
C LEU A 173 27.59 9.23 4.10
N VAL A 174 28.43 8.85 5.06
CA VAL A 174 29.69 9.56 5.36
C VAL A 174 30.91 8.98 4.63
N HIS A 175 30.68 8.09 3.65
CA HIS A 175 31.72 7.41 2.84
C HIS A 175 32.80 6.73 3.68
N TRP A 176 32.41 6.09 4.79
CA TRP A 176 33.34 5.40 5.66
C TRP A 176 33.61 3.98 5.13
N LYS A 177 34.81 3.77 4.58
CA LYS A 177 35.24 2.46 4.08
C LYS A 177 35.85 1.63 5.21
N ILE A 178 35.46 0.37 5.28
CA ILE A 178 36.01 -0.64 6.19
C ILE A 178 36.25 -1.89 5.35
N ASP A 179 37.40 -2.53 5.51
CA ASP A 179 37.78 -3.72 4.74
C ASP A 179 37.05 -4.99 5.24
N THR A 180 36.48 -4.94 6.45
CA THR A 180 35.72 -6.03 7.07
C THR A 180 34.20 -5.77 7.06
N PRO A 181 33.38 -6.84 6.97
CA PRO A 181 31.93 -6.75 7.20
C PRO A 181 31.64 -6.15 8.58
N LEU A 182 30.64 -5.27 8.65
CA LEU A 182 30.27 -4.58 9.87
C LEU A 182 29.38 -5.45 10.74
N ASP A 183 30.00 -6.16 11.67
CA ASP A 183 29.31 -6.83 12.78
C ASP A 183 28.84 -5.83 13.85
N VAL A 184 28.11 -6.32 14.84
CA VAL A 184 27.57 -5.51 15.93
C VAL A 184 28.68 -4.83 16.75
N THR A 185 29.75 -5.56 17.06
CA THR A 185 30.85 -5.05 17.88
C THR A 185 31.60 -3.91 17.18
N THR A 186 31.93 -4.07 15.91
CA THR A 186 32.57 -3.05 15.08
C THR A 186 31.63 -1.86 14.88
N TYR A 187 30.33 -2.09 14.72
CA TYR A 187 29.33 -1.04 14.63
C TYR A 187 29.31 -0.15 15.87
N GLU A 188 29.26 -0.75 17.07
CA GLU A 188 29.24 0.00 18.33
C GLU A 188 30.54 0.79 18.54
N GLN A 189 31.69 0.17 18.27
CA GLN A 189 32.99 0.85 18.40
C GLN A 189 33.11 2.09 17.51
N LEU A 190 32.56 2.04 16.29
CA LEU A 190 32.66 3.12 15.31
C LEU A 190 31.46 4.08 15.32
N ALA A 191 30.40 3.77 16.05
CA ALA A 191 29.15 4.53 16.06
C ALA A 191 29.36 6.03 16.33
N GLY A 192 30.12 6.35 17.38
CA GLY A 192 30.46 7.72 17.73
C GLY A 192 31.25 8.45 16.64
N ALA A 193 32.20 7.75 15.99
CA ALA A 193 33.00 8.33 14.91
C ALA A 193 32.15 8.62 13.66
N PHE A 194 31.17 7.76 13.33
CA PHE A 194 30.23 8.01 12.24
C PHE A 194 29.37 9.25 12.50
N ARG A 195 28.85 9.40 13.74
CA ARG A 195 28.09 10.59 14.16
C ARG A 195 28.93 11.85 14.07
N GLN A 196 30.15 11.82 14.62
CA GLN A 196 31.03 12.99 14.60
C GLN A 196 31.37 13.40 13.17
N ARG A 197 31.70 12.44 12.30
CA ARG A 197 32.00 12.71 10.88
C ARG A 197 30.81 13.29 10.12
N LEU A 198 29.58 12.91 10.47
CA LEU A 198 28.38 13.54 9.91
C LEU A 198 28.31 15.01 10.31
N ILE A 199 28.47 15.29 11.60
CA ILE A 199 28.36 16.64 12.15
C ILE A 199 29.44 17.54 11.53
N ASP A 200 30.70 17.10 11.56
CA ASP A 200 31.84 17.90 11.10
C ASP A 200 31.77 18.25 9.62
N ASN A 201 31.28 17.34 8.77
CA ASN A 201 31.33 17.50 7.32
C ASN A 201 30.06 18.06 6.69
N PHE A 202 28.93 18.04 7.41
CA PHE A 202 27.62 18.34 6.82
C PHE A 202 26.77 19.33 7.63
N THR A 203 27.16 19.69 8.85
CA THR A 203 26.53 20.82 9.53
C THR A 203 27.00 22.12 8.88
N PRO A 204 26.10 23.00 8.39
CA PRO A 204 26.52 24.31 7.87
C PRO A 204 27.21 25.13 8.97
N LEU A 205 28.29 25.83 8.62
CA LEU A 205 29.14 26.57 9.56
C LEU A 205 28.37 27.66 10.34
N ASP A 206 27.37 28.25 9.70
CA ASP A 206 26.52 29.33 10.20
C ASP A 206 25.15 28.83 10.69
N TYR A 207 24.98 27.52 10.90
CA TYR A 207 23.69 26.96 11.27
C TYR A 207 23.28 27.32 12.70
N ASP A 208 22.32 28.24 12.84
CA ASP A 208 21.63 28.51 14.10
C ASP A 208 20.31 27.73 14.18
N CYS A 209 20.25 26.75 15.09
CA CYS A 209 19.06 25.94 15.33
C CYS A 209 17.88 26.77 15.85
N ALA A 210 18.10 27.75 16.72
CA ALA A 210 17.03 28.56 17.30
C ALA A 210 16.44 29.52 16.27
N GLU A 211 17.29 30.13 15.44
CA GLU A 211 16.83 30.94 14.31
C GLU A 211 16.08 30.09 13.29
N SER A 212 16.60 28.91 12.93
CA SER A 212 15.95 27.99 11.99
C SER A 212 14.56 27.55 12.47
N ILE A 213 14.38 27.23 13.75
CA ILE A 213 13.06 26.90 14.33
C ILE A 213 12.09 28.09 14.25
N LYS A 214 12.60 29.33 14.28
CA LYS A 214 11.78 30.55 14.21
C LYS A 214 11.42 30.93 12.77
N ALA A 215 12.35 30.77 11.83
CA ALA A 215 12.24 31.27 10.46
C ALA A 215 11.67 30.26 9.47
N ASP A 216 11.85 28.96 9.70
CA ASP A 216 11.42 27.89 8.80
C ASP A 216 10.24 27.11 9.40
N GLU A 217 9.09 27.17 8.74
CA GLU A 217 7.85 26.55 9.22
C GLU A 217 7.91 25.01 9.25
N ASP A 218 8.65 24.39 8.32
CA ASP A 218 8.86 22.94 8.29
C ASP A 218 9.72 22.50 9.49
N VAL A 219 10.77 23.27 9.79
CA VAL A 219 11.64 23.03 10.96
C VAL A 219 10.86 23.24 12.25
N CYS A 220 10.07 24.31 12.33
CA CYS A 220 9.21 24.57 13.49
C CYS A 220 8.20 23.44 13.72
N THR A 221 7.55 22.98 12.65
CA THR A 221 6.59 21.85 12.68
C THR A 221 7.27 20.57 13.15
N THR A 222 8.47 20.28 12.63
CA THR A 222 9.27 19.11 13.03
C THR A 222 9.67 19.20 14.51
N TYR A 223 10.13 20.37 14.97
CA TYR A 223 10.51 20.61 16.37
C TYR A 223 9.33 20.38 17.32
N ARG A 224 8.15 20.92 17.01
CA ARG A 224 6.92 20.69 17.79
C ARG A 224 6.54 19.21 17.83
N GLY A 225 6.71 18.51 16.71
CA GLY A 225 6.56 17.06 16.62
C GLY A 225 7.50 16.34 17.58
N TYR A 226 8.79 16.65 17.56
CA TYR A 226 9.79 16.06 18.47
C TYR A 226 9.44 16.26 19.93
N ILE A 227 9.02 17.47 20.35
CA ILE A 227 8.60 17.70 21.74
C ILE A 227 7.46 16.75 22.15
N LYS A 228 6.45 16.58 21.28
CA LYS A 228 5.32 15.67 21.55
C LYS A 228 5.78 14.22 21.64
N PHE A 229 6.65 13.77 20.74
CA PHE A 229 7.12 12.39 20.72
C PHE A 229 8.05 12.06 21.90
N LEU A 230 9.00 12.94 22.18
CA LEU A 230 9.98 12.80 23.26
C LEU A 230 9.31 12.73 24.64
N ALA A 231 8.23 13.48 24.85
CA ALA A 231 7.52 13.48 26.12
C ALA A 231 7.04 12.07 26.53
N LYS A 232 6.56 11.27 25.56
CA LYS A 232 6.11 9.89 25.79
C LYS A 232 7.25 8.87 25.69
N ASP A 233 8.23 9.09 24.80
CA ASP A 233 9.38 8.19 24.66
C ASP A 233 10.25 8.12 25.92
N LEU A 234 10.42 9.26 26.61
CA LEU A 234 11.33 9.40 27.74
C LEU A 234 10.61 9.49 29.09
N GLU A 235 9.30 9.19 29.12
CA GLU A 235 8.45 9.28 30.32
C GLU A 235 9.04 8.49 31.49
N HIS A 236 9.45 7.24 31.25
CA HIS A 236 9.99 6.35 32.29
C HIS A 236 11.48 6.57 32.55
N THR A 237 12.21 7.19 31.63
CA THR A 237 13.68 7.35 31.74
C THR A 237 14.08 8.37 32.81
N PHE A 238 13.20 9.33 33.13
CA PHE A 238 13.55 10.46 34.00
C PHE A 238 12.57 10.71 35.16
N VAL A 239 11.37 10.11 35.13
CA VAL A 239 10.32 10.34 36.14
C VAL A 239 10.32 9.25 37.23
N GLU A 240 10.68 8.00 36.90
CA GLU A 240 10.70 6.89 37.89
C GLU A 240 11.78 7.08 38.98
N ALA A 241 12.81 7.91 38.75
CA ALA A 241 13.83 8.21 39.76
C ALA A 241 13.41 9.29 40.79
N GLY A 242 12.27 9.98 40.62
CA GLY A 242 11.81 11.02 41.57
C GLY A 242 12.70 12.27 41.68
N GLU A 243 13.80 12.36 40.92
CA GLU A 243 14.85 13.36 41.08
C GLU A 243 14.63 14.67 40.29
N VAL A 244 13.69 14.72 39.33
CA VAL A 244 13.59 15.83 38.37
C VAL A 244 12.22 16.51 38.39
N SER A 245 12.19 17.83 38.59
CA SER A 245 10.95 18.62 38.51
C SER A 245 10.35 18.61 37.10
N LYS A 246 9.01 18.72 36.98
CA LYS A 246 8.30 18.82 35.68
C LYS A 246 8.88 19.92 34.76
N LYS A 247 9.32 21.05 35.35
CA LYS A 247 9.96 22.15 34.62
C LYS A 247 11.32 21.75 34.06
N SER A 248 12.17 21.12 34.86
CA SER A 248 13.48 20.64 34.44
C SER A 248 13.37 19.54 33.38
N TYR A 249 12.38 18.65 33.52
CA TYR A 249 12.06 17.65 32.50
C TYR A 249 11.72 18.30 31.16
N LYS A 250 10.80 19.27 31.13
CA LYS A 250 10.46 20.01 29.91
C LYS A 250 11.67 20.69 29.27
N GLN A 251 12.51 21.35 30.07
CA GLN A 251 13.74 22.00 29.57
C GLN A 251 14.71 20.98 28.95
N LYS A 252 14.82 19.79 29.55
CA LYS A 252 15.65 18.71 29.02
C LYS A 252 15.11 18.20 27.68
N LEU A 253 13.80 18.00 27.55
CA LEU A 253 13.17 17.60 26.28
C LEU A 253 13.39 18.65 25.19
N GLU A 254 13.27 19.94 25.52
CA GLU A 254 13.58 21.04 24.59
C GLU A 254 15.05 21.02 24.15
N GLY A 255 15.98 20.75 25.06
CA GLY A 255 17.40 20.59 24.76
C GLY A 255 17.67 19.41 23.82
N ILE A 256 17.04 18.25 24.05
CA ILE A 256 17.16 17.07 23.19
C ILE A 256 16.56 17.36 21.81
N ALA A 257 15.37 17.96 21.75
CA ALA A 257 14.72 18.29 20.49
C ALA A 257 15.56 19.24 19.62
N LYS A 258 16.21 20.25 20.22
CA LYS A 258 17.13 21.14 19.48
C LYS A 258 18.34 20.40 18.93
N GLN A 259 18.93 19.48 19.70
CA GLN A 259 20.02 18.64 19.22
C GLN A 259 19.58 17.73 18.06
N MET A 260 18.36 17.16 18.13
CA MET A 260 17.79 16.38 17.03
C MET A 260 17.59 17.23 15.78
N ILE A 261 17.12 18.48 15.90
CA ILE A 261 16.99 19.40 14.75
C ILE A 261 18.36 19.68 14.12
N ALA A 262 19.39 19.98 14.93
CA ALA A 262 20.73 20.24 14.43
C ALA A 262 21.34 19.03 13.70
N ARG A 263 21.25 17.84 14.32
CA ARG A 263 21.74 16.60 13.68
C ARG A 263 20.92 16.22 12.44
N GLY A 264 19.62 16.46 12.48
CA GLY A 264 18.72 16.25 11.34
C GLY A 264 19.04 17.15 10.16
N LYS A 265 19.46 18.40 10.42
CA LYS A 265 19.97 19.31 9.38
C LYS A 265 21.23 18.75 8.71
N ALA A 266 22.23 18.34 9.49
CA ALA A 266 23.44 17.72 8.95
C ALA A 266 23.13 16.46 8.13
N PHE A 267 22.22 15.62 8.63
CA PHE A 267 21.75 14.43 7.91
C PHE A 267 21.04 14.76 6.60
N ALA A 268 20.19 15.79 6.58
CA ALA A 268 19.50 16.25 5.38
C ALA A 268 20.48 16.77 4.32
N GLU A 269 21.48 17.57 4.72
CA GLU A 269 22.53 18.06 3.81
C GLU A 269 23.40 16.93 3.28
N ALA A 270 23.73 15.95 4.13
CA ALA A 270 24.46 14.77 3.70
C ALA A 270 23.70 13.97 2.65
N ILE A 271 22.39 13.78 2.81
CA ILE A 271 21.59 13.10 1.78
C ILE A 271 21.51 13.94 0.51
N LYS A 272 21.26 15.25 0.61
CA LYS A 272 21.20 16.15 -0.55
C LYS A 272 22.49 16.12 -1.36
N LYS A 273 23.65 16.10 -0.70
CA LYS A 273 24.97 16.08 -1.36
C LYS A 273 25.30 14.73 -1.99
N ASN A 274 24.95 13.63 -1.33
CA ASN A 274 25.34 12.28 -1.76
C ASN A 274 24.32 11.60 -2.68
N TYR A 275 23.06 12.06 -2.66
CA TYR A 275 21.96 11.51 -3.46
C TYR A 275 21.20 12.63 -4.21
N PRO A 276 21.90 13.47 -5.01
CA PRO A 276 21.28 14.63 -5.66
C PRO A 276 20.20 14.25 -6.67
N ASP A 277 20.32 13.07 -7.28
CA ASP A 277 19.39 12.57 -8.30
C ASP A 277 18.15 11.86 -7.72
N HIS A 278 17.99 11.85 -6.39
CA HIS A 278 16.87 11.17 -5.75
C HIS A 278 15.72 12.13 -5.45
N VAL A 279 14.49 11.69 -5.72
CA VAL A 279 13.30 12.36 -5.21
C VAL A 279 13.27 12.19 -3.70
N ARG A 280 13.25 13.30 -2.97
CA ARG A 280 13.33 13.34 -1.52
C ARG A 280 11.95 13.09 -0.91
N LEU A 281 11.77 11.92 -0.30
CA LEU A 281 10.61 11.61 0.53
C LEU A 281 10.87 11.97 2.00
N SER A 282 9.80 12.07 2.79
CA SER A 282 9.84 12.42 4.20
C SER A 282 8.71 11.75 4.98
N ILE A 283 8.98 11.37 6.22
CA ILE A 283 7.97 10.92 7.19
C ILE A 283 7.32 12.09 7.94
N HIS A 284 7.96 13.26 7.92
CA HIS A 284 7.49 14.45 8.62
C HIS A 284 6.61 15.28 7.69
N PRO A 285 5.52 15.90 8.20
CA PRO A 285 4.75 16.89 7.46
C PRO A 285 5.64 18.04 6.95
N SER A 286 5.22 18.63 5.83
CA SER A 286 5.98 19.66 5.10
C SER A 286 5.04 20.52 4.27
N CYS A 287 5.46 21.75 3.98
CA CYS A 287 4.88 22.62 2.95
C CYS A 287 5.07 22.07 1.51
N GLY A 288 5.92 21.06 1.30
CA GLY A 288 6.06 20.36 0.02
C GLY A 288 7.11 20.92 -0.94
N SER A 289 7.76 22.04 -0.62
CA SER A 289 8.73 22.71 -1.50
C SER A 289 10.03 21.90 -1.71
N ALA A 290 10.54 21.27 -0.65
CA ALA A 290 11.86 20.60 -0.69
C ALA A 290 11.78 19.06 -0.65
N LYS A 291 10.69 18.51 -0.12
CA LYS A 291 10.48 17.07 0.13
C LYS A 291 9.00 16.70 -0.02
N ILE A 292 8.73 15.47 -0.43
CA ILE A 292 7.38 14.90 -0.48
C ILE A 292 7.13 14.15 0.83
N SER A 293 6.24 14.66 1.67
CA SER A 293 5.79 13.94 2.87
C SER A 293 4.89 12.78 2.47
N VAL A 294 5.29 11.55 2.79
CA VAL A 294 4.54 10.33 2.45
C VAL A 294 4.04 9.64 3.71
N GLN A 295 2.86 9.06 3.58
CA GLN A 295 2.27 8.22 4.60
C GLN A 295 2.99 6.87 4.59
N VAL A 296 3.73 6.58 5.67
CA VAL A 296 4.51 5.34 5.78
C VAL A 296 3.63 4.15 6.17
N LEU A 297 2.65 4.38 7.06
CA LEU A 297 1.71 3.37 7.50
C LEU A 297 0.41 3.46 6.70
N PRO A 298 -0.02 2.39 6.02
CA PRO A 298 -1.24 2.41 5.23
C PRO A 298 -2.46 2.63 6.13
N LEU A 299 -3.47 3.35 5.63
CA LEU A 299 -4.75 3.63 6.33
C LEU A 299 -4.64 4.41 7.65
N ALA A 300 -3.45 4.87 8.04
CA ALA A 300 -3.28 5.69 9.23
C ALA A 300 -4.04 7.04 9.10
N ARG A 301 -4.85 7.38 10.11
CA ARG A 301 -5.65 8.62 10.10
C ARG A 301 -4.84 9.87 10.46
N HIS A 302 -3.68 9.67 11.07
CA HIS A 302 -2.80 10.73 11.56
C HIS A 302 -1.35 10.39 11.25
N CYS A 303 -0.47 11.40 11.33
CA CYS A 303 0.97 11.20 11.21
C CYS A 303 1.49 10.30 12.35
N VAL A 304 1.71 9.03 12.04
CA VAL A 304 2.27 8.02 12.95
C VAL A 304 3.24 7.13 12.18
N THR A 305 4.27 6.64 12.87
CA THR A 305 5.31 5.78 12.31
C THR A 305 5.35 4.44 13.05
N PRO A 306 5.75 3.34 12.39
CA PRO A 306 5.67 2.01 12.98
C PRO A 306 6.57 1.84 14.21
N TRP A 307 7.66 2.61 14.30
CA TRP A 307 8.53 2.60 15.48
C TRP A 307 8.01 3.41 16.67
N HIS A 308 6.84 4.03 16.53
CA HIS A 308 6.17 4.80 17.56
C HIS A 308 4.73 4.33 17.82
N SER A 309 4.33 3.20 17.26
CA SER A 309 2.99 2.65 17.44
C SER A 309 3.00 1.13 17.35
N THR A 310 1.85 0.55 17.65
CA THR A 310 1.54 -0.87 17.47
C THR A 310 0.31 -1.00 16.57
N PRO A 311 0.27 -1.95 15.61
CA PRO A 311 -0.93 -2.21 14.83
C PRO A 311 -1.93 -3.11 15.57
N CYS A 312 -3.22 -2.79 15.44
CA CYS A 312 -4.34 -3.63 15.83
C CYS A 312 -5.25 -3.89 14.63
N PHE A 313 -5.56 -5.16 14.34
CA PHE A 313 -6.46 -5.52 13.25
C PHE A 313 -7.88 -5.76 13.73
N THR A 314 -8.84 -5.11 13.08
CA THR A 314 -10.26 -5.46 13.20
C THR A 314 -10.55 -6.77 12.46
N LEU A 315 -11.70 -7.39 12.76
CA LEU A 315 -12.11 -8.62 12.08
C LEU A 315 -12.26 -8.43 10.57
N ASP A 316 -12.67 -7.24 10.13
CA ASP A 316 -12.83 -6.89 8.72
C ASP A 316 -11.55 -6.48 7.99
N GLY A 317 -10.39 -6.67 8.64
CA GLY A 317 -9.09 -6.43 8.03
C GLY A 317 -8.61 -4.98 8.04
N ARG A 318 -9.38 -4.04 8.60
CA ARG A 318 -8.87 -2.68 8.85
C ARG A 318 -7.77 -2.73 9.91
N VAL A 319 -6.87 -1.75 9.84
CA VAL A 319 -5.77 -1.61 10.79
C VAL A 319 -5.88 -0.28 11.53
N GLU A 320 -5.77 -0.36 12.85
CA GLU A 320 -5.66 0.76 13.76
C GLU A 320 -4.22 0.84 14.27
N TYR A 321 -3.70 2.05 14.41
CA TYR A 321 -2.36 2.27 14.98
C TYR A 321 -2.49 3.06 16.26
N GLY A 322 -1.99 2.48 17.35
CA GLY A 322 -2.12 3.06 18.69
C GLY A 322 -0.90 2.82 19.54
N LEU A 323 -0.95 3.32 20.76
CA LEU A 323 0.02 3.00 21.80
C LEU A 323 -0.29 1.58 22.30
N ARG A 324 0.75 0.81 22.63
CA ARG A 324 0.61 -0.51 23.25
C ARG A 324 -0.33 -0.48 24.46
N GLU A 325 -0.18 0.52 25.34
CA GLU A 325 -1.01 0.64 26.55
C GLU A 325 -2.50 0.73 26.22
N SER A 326 -2.87 1.39 25.11
CA SER A 326 -4.27 1.53 24.73
C SER A 326 -4.89 0.17 24.36
N PHE A 327 -4.11 -0.73 23.77
CA PHE A 327 -4.55 -2.07 23.43
C PHE A 327 -4.45 -3.04 24.62
N ASP A 328 -3.43 -2.91 25.47
CA ASP A 328 -3.31 -3.71 26.71
C ASP A 328 -4.50 -3.48 27.66
N HIS A 329 -5.08 -2.27 27.68
CA HIS A 329 -6.28 -1.95 28.47
C HIS A 329 -7.60 -2.25 27.75
N ASN A 330 -7.58 -2.68 26.50
CA ASN A 330 -8.79 -3.00 25.75
C ASN A 330 -9.11 -4.51 25.89
N PRO A 331 -10.21 -4.88 26.58
CA PRO A 331 -10.55 -6.28 26.80
C PRO A 331 -10.98 -7.02 25.53
N ASP A 332 -11.35 -6.30 24.47
CA ASP A 332 -11.85 -6.87 23.22
C ASP A 332 -10.74 -7.26 22.25
N VAL A 333 -9.49 -6.92 22.55
CA VAL A 333 -8.32 -7.26 21.72
C VAL A 333 -7.42 -8.27 22.41
N GLU A 334 -6.64 -8.98 21.61
CA GLU A 334 -5.63 -9.94 22.07
C GLU A 334 -4.28 -9.70 21.37
N LEU A 335 -3.19 -9.97 22.11
CA LEU A 335 -1.83 -9.87 21.59
C LEU A 335 -1.43 -11.17 20.88
N VAL A 336 -1.15 -11.07 19.58
CA VAL A 336 -0.70 -12.17 18.75
C VAL A 336 0.83 -12.21 18.73
N HIS A 337 1.38 -13.42 18.87
CA HIS A 337 2.82 -13.65 18.83
C HIS A 337 3.25 -14.33 17.53
N LYS A 338 4.42 -13.95 17.01
CA LYS A 338 5.08 -14.61 15.87
C LYS A 338 6.47 -15.05 16.29
N ALA A 339 6.73 -16.36 16.20
CA ALA A 339 7.98 -16.99 16.63
C ALA A 339 8.39 -16.60 18.07
N GLY A 340 7.43 -16.58 18.99
CA GLY A 340 7.65 -16.23 20.40
C GLY A 340 7.76 -14.74 20.70
N GLN A 341 7.66 -13.86 19.70
CA GLN A 341 7.73 -12.41 19.88
C GLN A 341 6.34 -11.77 19.73
N PRO A 342 5.97 -10.80 20.58
CA PRO A 342 4.81 -9.93 20.35
C PRO A 342 4.85 -9.34 18.94
N TRP A 343 3.75 -9.46 18.18
CA TRP A 343 3.75 -9.15 16.74
C TRP A 343 2.68 -8.14 16.32
N LEU A 344 1.45 -8.27 16.82
CA LEU A 344 0.32 -7.35 16.55
C LEU A 344 -0.79 -7.57 17.58
N TYR A 345 -1.70 -6.61 17.71
CA TYR A 345 -3.01 -6.87 18.32
C TYR A 345 -4.05 -7.21 17.25
N ARG A 346 -5.10 -7.91 17.66
CA ARG A 346 -6.33 -8.04 16.87
C ARG A 346 -7.55 -8.10 17.78
N TYR A 347 -8.71 -7.73 17.26
CA TYR A 347 -9.98 -7.97 17.97
C TYR A 347 -10.23 -9.47 18.11
N LYS A 348 -10.68 -9.88 19.30
CA LYS A 348 -11.04 -11.27 19.61
C LYS A 348 -12.26 -11.65 18.79
N SER A 349 -12.26 -12.89 18.30
CA SER A 349 -13.38 -13.47 17.57
C SER A 349 -13.27 -14.98 17.60
N GLU A 350 -14.42 -15.66 17.74
CA GLU A 350 -14.49 -17.13 17.64
C GLU A 350 -14.08 -17.65 16.25
N LEU A 351 -14.06 -16.78 15.24
CA LEU A 351 -13.55 -17.11 13.91
C LEU A 351 -12.04 -17.35 13.91
N TYR A 352 -11.32 -16.85 14.91
CA TYR A 352 -9.89 -17.12 15.10
C TYR A 352 -9.60 -18.32 16.01
N SER A 353 -10.60 -18.86 16.69
CA SER A 353 -10.49 -20.05 17.54
C SER A 353 -10.56 -21.32 16.69
N TRP A 354 -9.43 -21.98 16.45
CA TRP A 354 -9.38 -23.20 15.62
C TRP A 354 -8.93 -24.40 16.47
N PRO A 355 -9.54 -25.58 16.30
CA PRO A 355 -9.09 -26.78 17.00
C PRO A 355 -7.73 -27.26 16.47
N GLN A 356 -7.41 -26.98 15.21
CA GLN A 356 -6.10 -27.24 14.63
C GLN A 356 -5.12 -26.12 14.98
N PRO A 357 -3.83 -26.43 15.19
CA PRO A 357 -2.85 -25.41 15.53
C PRO A 357 -2.43 -24.65 14.27
N VAL A 358 -3.11 -23.55 14.00
CA VAL A 358 -2.91 -22.69 12.83
C VAL A 358 -2.34 -21.32 13.24
N LYS A 359 -1.65 -20.69 12.30
CA LYS A 359 -1.30 -19.26 12.33
C LYS A 359 -2.19 -18.54 11.33
N ILE A 360 -2.83 -17.46 11.78
CA ILE A 360 -3.70 -16.61 10.96
C ILE A 360 -2.97 -15.28 10.81
N GLU A 361 -2.55 -14.96 9.58
CA GLU A 361 -1.69 -13.83 9.30
C GLU A 361 -2.41 -12.83 8.38
N PRO A 362 -2.69 -11.59 8.84
CA PRO A 362 -3.25 -10.56 7.97
C PRO A 362 -2.25 -10.15 6.89
N GLN A 363 -2.78 -9.97 5.69
CA GLN A 363 -2.03 -9.57 4.51
C GLN A 363 -2.20 -8.07 4.24
N TYR A 364 -1.27 -7.52 3.46
CA TYR A 364 -1.37 -6.17 2.92
C TYR A 364 -1.69 -6.25 1.42
N PRO A 365 -2.65 -5.44 0.90
CA PRO A 365 -3.48 -4.48 1.63
C PRO A 365 -4.70 -5.11 2.33
N CYS A 366 -5.10 -6.34 1.98
CA CYS A 366 -6.26 -7.01 2.55
C CYS A 366 -6.12 -8.53 2.56
N GLY A 367 -7.04 -9.21 3.24
CA GLY A 367 -7.15 -10.66 3.28
C GLY A 367 -6.31 -11.32 4.39
N LEU A 368 -6.47 -12.64 4.50
CA LEU A 368 -5.84 -13.48 5.50
C LEU A 368 -5.13 -14.66 4.84
N ILE A 369 -3.95 -15.03 5.36
CA ILE A 369 -3.38 -16.34 5.08
C ILE A 369 -3.37 -17.16 6.37
N ILE A 370 -3.96 -18.34 6.31
CA ILE A 370 -4.01 -19.33 7.39
C ILE A 370 -3.03 -20.45 7.03
N ARG A 371 -2.09 -20.73 7.94
CA ARG A 371 -1.08 -21.78 7.78
C ARG A 371 -1.12 -22.75 8.96
N PRO A 372 -1.12 -24.07 8.72
CA PRO A 372 -1.03 -25.01 9.82
C PRO A 372 0.42 -25.05 10.33
N THR A 373 0.61 -25.21 11.64
CA THR A 373 1.94 -25.30 12.26
C THR A 373 2.48 -26.72 12.32
N GLN A 374 1.62 -27.69 12.06
CA GLN A 374 1.90 -29.11 11.87
C GLN A 374 1.12 -29.60 10.64
N PRO A 375 1.39 -30.79 10.07
CA PRO A 375 0.57 -31.34 8.99
C PRO A 375 -0.91 -31.42 9.40
N VAL A 376 -1.80 -30.81 8.60
CA VAL A 376 -3.26 -30.80 8.80
C VAL A 376 -3.92 -31.02 7.46
N SER A 377 -4.89 -31.95 7.39
CA SER A 377 -5.69 -32.17 6.19
C SER A 377 -6.74 -31.08 6.05
N CYS A 378 -7.01 -30.62 4.83
CA CYS A 378 -8.14 -29.72 4.59
C CYS A 378 -9.50 -30.38 4.85
N ALA A 379 -9.56 -31.72 5.00
CA ALA A 379 -10.77 -32.43 5.42
C ALA A 379 -11.25 -32.04 6.83
N GLU A 380 -10.34 -31.60 7.70
CA GLU A 380 -10.63 -31.22 9.08
C GLU A 380 -11.06 -29.75 9.22
N VAL A 381 -10.98 -28.98 8.14
CA VAL A 381 -11.27 -27.54 8.15
C VAL A 381 -12.78 -27.31 8.12
N ASP A 382 -13.26 -26.48 9.05
CA ASP A 382 -14.64 -26.01 9.12
C ASP A 382 -14.89 -24.92 8.06
N MET A 383 -15.71 -25.26 7.06
CA MET A 383 -15.99 -24.36 5.95
C MET A 383 -16.99 -23.26 6.28
N HIS A 384 -17.83 -23.43 7.31
CA HIS A 384 -18.70 -22.36 7.80
C HIS A 384 -17.87 -21.25 8.46
N LYS A 385 -16.84 -21.63 9.22
CA LYS A 385 -15.89 -20.67 9.79
C LYS A 385 -15.11 -19.92 8.72
N LEU A 386 -14.65 -20.62 7.67
CA LEU A 386 -13.98 -19.97 6.54
C LEU A 386 -14.89 -19.04 5.75
N ARG A 387 -16.14 -19.44 5.53
CA ARG A 387 -17.16 -18.58 4.92
C ARG A 387 -17.32 -17.29 5.73
N ALA A 388 -17.56 -17.39 7.04
CA ALA A 388 -17.72 -16.24 7.90
C ALA A 388 -16.47 -15.33 7.94
N LEU A 389 -15.26 -15.92 7.89
CA LEU A 389 -14.03 -15.14 7.75
C LEU A 389 -13.94 -14.42 6.41
N ALA A 390 -14.35 -15.06 5.31
CA ALA A 390 -14.33 -14.44 3.98
C ALA A 390 -15.38 -13.32 3.86
N GLU A 391 -16.55 -13.47 4.47
CA GLU A 391 -17.57 -12.41 4.56
C GLU A 391 -17.01 -11.15 5.27
N GLU A 392 -16.10 -11.32 6.23
CA GLU A 392 -15.47 -10.21 6.94
C GLU A 392 -14.21 -9.66 6.25
N ASN A 393 -13.30 -10.54 5.83
CA ASN A 393 -11.96 -10.18 5.36
C ASN A 393 -11.50 -11.06 4.20
N SER A 394 -12.13 -10.83 3.04
CA SER A 394 -11.80 -11.47 1.77
C SER A 394 -10.53 -10.87 1.12
N PRO A 395 -9.68 -11.69 0.46
CA PRO A 395 -9.77 -13.15 0.36
C PRO A 395 -9.14 -13.86 1.58
N VAL A 396 -9.59 -15.09 1.83
CA VAL A 396 -9.01 -15.99 2.84
C VAL A 396 -8.29 -17.13 2.13
N ILE A 397 -7.00 -17.30 2.41
CA ILE A 397 -6.15 -18.32 1.81
C ILE A 397 -5.72 -19.34 2.86
N LEU A 398 -6.01 -20.62 2.62
CA LEU A 398 -5.35 -21.72 3.31
C LEU A 398 -4.09 -22.11 2.55
N ARG A 399 -2.93 -22.05 3.20
CA ARG A 399 -1.65 -22.38 2.58
C ARG A 399 -0.89 -23.42 3.39
N GLY A 400 -0.45 -24.48 2.72
CA GLY A 400 0.32 -25.58 3.33
C GLY A 400 -0.53 -26.69 3.98
N PHE A 401 -1.85 -26.71 3.74
CA PHE A 401 -2.72 -27.83 4.13
C PHE A 401 -2.56 -29.02 3.16
N GLN A 402 -2.84 -30.22 3.65
CA GLN A 402 -2.83 -31.45 2.85
C GLN A 402 -4.18 -31.69 2.17
N ASP A 403 -4.20 -32.58 1.18
CA ASP A 403 -5.39 -33.05 0.44
C ASP A 403 -6.16 -31.99 -0.37
N THR A 404 -5.65 -30.76 -0.45
CA THR A 404 -6.29 -29.63 -1.15
C THR A 404 -6.47 -29.83 -2.66
N ARG A 405 -5.87 -30.86 -3.24
CA ARG A 405 -5.98 -31.20 -4.67
C ARG A 405 -6.91 -32.38 -4.94
N ASP A 406 -7.41 -33.03 -3.90
CA ASP A 406 -8.42 -34.08 -4.02
C ASP A 406 -9.72 -33.48 -4.55
N ARG A 407 -10.23 -34.06 -5.63
CA ARG A 407 -11.39 -33.54 -6.36
C ARG A 407 -12.70 -33.75 -5.58
N GLU A 408 -12.87 -34.90 -4.97
CA GLU A 408 -14.10 -35.27 -4.25
C GLU A 408 -14.20 -34.48 -2.95
N LEU A 409 -13.08 -34.36 -2.23
CA LEU A 409 -13.00 -33.55 -1.03
C LEU A 409 -13.27 -32.07 -1.30
N PHE A 410 -12.74 -31.53 -2.42
CA PHE A 410 -12.99 -30.15 -2.82
C PHE A 410 -14.48 -29.87 -3.06
N VAL A 411 -15.19 -30.80 -3.70
CA VAL A 411 -16.66 -30.70 -3.88
C VAL A 411 -17.39 -30.80 -2.54
N LYS A 412 -17.06 -31.81 -1.73
CA LYS A 412 -17.67 -32.00 -0.41
C LYS A 412 -17.51 -30.78 0.50
N LYS A 413 -16.33 -30.14 0.46
CA LYS A 413 -16.06 -28.91 1.23
C LYS A 413 -16.77 -27.69 0.67
N ALA A 414 -17.01 -27.63 -0.65
CA ALA A 414 -17.90 -26.61 -1.21
C ALA A 414 -19.35 -26.78 -0.73
N GLU A 415 -19.84 -28.03 -0.63
CA GLU A 415 -21.18 -28.36 -0.09
C GLU A 415 -21.30 -28.05 1.41
N GLU A 416 -20.22 -28.24 2.17
CA GLU A 416 -20.15 -27.83 3.57
C GLU A 416 -20.20 -26.29 3.69
N MET A 417 -19.50 -25.57 2.81
CA MET A 417 -19.47 -24.11 2.83
C MET A 417 -20.85 -23.48 2.54
N GLY A 418 -21.62 -24.08 1.64
CA GLY A 418 -22.89 -23.56 1.18
C GLY A 418 -23.42 -24.38 0.00
N ASN A 419 -24.29 -23.78 -0.82
CA ASN A 419 -24.86 -24.49 -1.96
C ASN A 419 -23.96 -24.30 -3.19
N PRO A 420 -23.30 -25.35 -3.71
CA PRO A 420 -22.46 -25.21 -4.89
C PRO A 420 -23.30 -24.92 -6.14
N VAL A 421 -22.85 -23.95 -6.94
CA VAL A 421 -23.55 -23.48 -8.13
C VAL A 421 -22.85 -24.05 -9.36
N GLY A 422 -23.54 -24.93 -10.08
CA GLY A 422 -23.03 -25.57 -11.29
C GLY A 422 -22.98 -24.64 -12.51
N TRP A 423 -21.99 -24.88 -13.37
CA TRP A 423 -21.95 -24.35 -14.73
C TRP A 423 -22.72 -25.29 -15.67
N LYS A 424 -23.00 -24.83 -16.91
CA LYS A 424 -23.55 -25.70 -17.97
C LYS A 424 -22.71 -26.98 -18.21
N PHE A 425 -21.42 -26.95 -17.87
CA PHE A 425 -20.45 -28.03 -18.10
C PHE A 425 -20.07 -28.81 -16.83
N GLY A 426 -20.77 -28.59 -15.72
CA GLY A 426 -20.52 -29.26 -14.44
C GLY A 426 -20.13 -28.32 -13.31
N LEU A 427 -19.84 -28.87 -12.13
CA LEU A 427 -19.65 -28.09 -10.91
C LEU A 427 -18.26 -27.43 -10.81
N ILE A 428 -17.23 -28.12 -11.28
CA ILE A 428 -15.84 -27.64 -11.22
C ILE A 428 -15.46 -27.04 -12.57
N LEU A 429 -15.10 -25.76 -12.56
CA LEU A 429 -14.44 -25.12 -13.68
C LEU A 429 -12.92 -25.29 -13.56
N GLU A 430 -12.28 -25.94 -14.53
CA GLU A 430 -10.82 -25.92 -14.65
C GLU A 430 -10.39 -24.68 -15.43
N VAL A 431 -9.61 -23.81 -14.79
CA VAL A 431 -9.03 -22.61 -15.39
C VAL A 431 -7.60 -22.95 -15.80
N LYS A 432 -7.40 -23.20 -17.09
CA LYS A 432 -6.11 -23.53 -17.72
C LYS A 432 -5.84 -22.60 -18.90
N ASP A 433 -4.58 -22.36 -19.21
CA ASP A 433 -4.22 -21.73 -20.49
C ASP A 433 -4.47 -22.72 -21.62
N HIS A 434 -5.51 -22.47 -22.43
CA HIS A 434 -5.88 -23.30 -23.59
C HIS A 434 -5.43 -22.69 -24.93
N GLY A 435 -4.61 -21.63 -24.91
CA GLY A 435 -4.19 -20.95 -26.13
C GLY A 435 -5.39 -20.28 -26.86
N THR A 436 -5.55 -20.53 -28.16
CA THR A 436 -6.58 -19.89 -28.99
C THR A 436 -7.94 -20.59 -29.00
N ASP A 437 -8.06 -21.80 -28.44
CA ASP A 437 -9.33 -22.52 -28.34
C ASP A 437 -10.01 -22.23 -27.00
N THR A 438 -10.74 -21.13 -26.96
CA THR A 438 -11.39 -20.63 -25.74
C THR A 438 -12.80 -21.20 -25.53
N GLN A 439 -13.35 -21.95 -26.50
CA GLN A 439 -14.72 -22.50 -26.47
C GLN A 439 -15.81 -21.48 -26.05
N GLY A 440 -15.62 -20.19 -26.32
CA GLY A 440 -16.54 -19.12 -25.93
C GLY A 440 -16.36 -18.57 -24.50
N LEU A 441 -15.36 -19.03 -23.74
CA LEU A 441 -14.95 -18.53 -22.41
C LEU A 441 -13.75 -17.57 -22.52
N ASN A 442 -13.84 -16.59 -23.43
CA ASN A 442 -12.78 -15.62 -23.71
C ASN A 442 -12.31 -14.86 -22.45
N ASN A 443 -13.26 -14.59 -21.54
CA ASN A 443 -13.04 -13.93 -20.26
C ASN A 443 -12.49 -14.85 -19.16
N VAL A 444 -12.09 -16.09 -19.45
CA VAL A 444 -11.45 -16.98 -18.46
C VAL A 444 -10.14 -17.54 -18.98
N LEU A 445 -10.03 -17.72 -20.31
CA LEU A 445 -8.94 -18.44 -20.96
C LEU A 445 -7.98 -17.56 -21.77
N SER A 446 -8.26 -16.26 -21.94
CA SER A 446 -7.31 -15.30 -22.55
C SER A 446 -5.98 -15.26 -21.78
N SER A 447 -4.87 -14.84 -22.38
CA SER A 447 -3.63 -14.50 -21.68
C SER A 447 -3.49 -13.00 -21.37
N GLU A 448 -4.41 -12.19 -21.88
CA GLU A 448 -4.45 -10.73 -21.70
C GLU A 448 -4.83 -10.34 -20.27
N TRP A 449 -4.64 -9.07 -19.94
CA TRP A 449 -5.15 -8.53 -18.70
C TRP A 449 -6.68 -8.51 -18.74
N MET A 450 -7.32 -9.11 -17.75
CA MET A 450 -8.79 -9.14 -17.68
C MET A 450 -9.33 -7.86 -17.02
N PRO A 451 -10.52 -7.37 -17.40
CA PRO A 451 -11.16 -6.26 -16.69
C PRO A 451 -11.53 -6.69 -15.27
N PHE A 452 -11.43 -5.78 -14.29
CA PHE A 452 -12.01 -6.02 -12.98
C PHE A 452 -13.52 -6.26 -13.07
N HIS A 453 -14.00 -7.32 -12.41
CA HIS A 453 -15.41 -7.71 -12.44
C HIS A 453 -15.76 -8.51 -11.18
N TYR A 454 -17.02 -8.91 -11.10
CA TYR A 454 -17.50 -9.95 -10.20
C TYR A 454 -18.09 -11.10 -11.02
N ASP A 455 -17.98 -12.33 -10.50
CA ASP A 455 -18.51 -13.50 -11.20
C ASP A 455 -20.03 -13.48 -11.22
N GLY A 456 -20.62 -13.98 -12.31
CA GLY A 456 -22.06 -14.15 -12.45
C GLY A 456 -22.84 -12.90 -12.87
N LEU A 457 -22.17 -11.81 -13.26
CA LEU A 457 -22.80 -10.62 -13.87
C LEU A 457 -23.82 -11.00 -14.95
N PHE A 458 -23.45 -11.90 -15.87
CA PHE A 458 -24.30 -12.33 -16.98
C PHE A 458 -25.20 -13.55 -16.66
N LYS A 459 -25.22 -14.02 -15.39
CA LYS A 459 -26.17 -15.06 -14.96
C LYS A 459 -27.51 -14.40 -14.67
N ILE A 460 -28.33 -14.24 -15.71
CA ILE A 460 -29.57 -13.47 -15.66
C ILE A 460 -30.81 -14.34 -15.45
N VAL A 461 -31.78 -13.84 -14.69
CA VAL A 461 -33.13 -14.40 -14.53
C VAL A 461 -34.16 -13.33 -14.88
N LYS A 462 -35.17 -13.68 -15.68
CA LYS A 462 -36.31 -12.82 -15.97
C LYS A 462 -37.30 -12.88 -14.82
N MET A 463 -37.65 -11.74 -14.26
CA MET A 463 -38.65 -11.60 -13.19
C MET A 463 -39.64 -10.48 -13.53
N LYS A 464 -40.79 -10.44 -12.88
CA LYS A 464 -41.71 -9.30 -12.98
C LYS A 464 -41.48 -8.33 -11.82
N ASN A 465 -41.35 -7.04 -12.10
CA ASN A 465 -41.29 -6.01 -11.06
C ASN A 465 -42.67 -5.75 -10.43
N ALA A 466 -42.75 -4.83 -9.46
CA ALA A 466 -44.00 -4.48 -8.77
C ALA A 466 -45.10 -3.96 -9.72
N ASP A 467 -44.69 -3.40 -10.86
CA ASP A 467 -45.58 -2.88 -11.91
C ASP A 467 -45.92 -3.93 -12.98
N GLY A 468 -45.52 -5.18 -12.79
CA GLY A 468 -45.79 -6.31 -13.69
C GLY A 468 -44.92 -6.37 -14.95
N GLN A 469 -43.94 -5.47 -15.10
CA GLN A 469 -43.00 -5.45 -16.23
C GLN A 469 -41.91 -6.49 -16.07
N GLU A 470 -41.51 -7.15 -17.17
CA GLU A 470 -40.37 -8.06 -17.16
C GLU A 470 -39.06 -7.28 -16.97
N VAL A 471 -38.35 -7.59 -15.89
CA VAL A 471 -37.04 -7.08 -15.55
C VAL A 471 -36.02 -8.22 -15.54
N VAL A 472 -34.84 -7.95 -16.08
CA VAL A 472 -33.71 -8.89 -16.09
C VAL A 472 -32.86 -8.62 -14.86
N ARG A 473 -32.69 -9.62 -13.99
CA ARG A 473 -31.85 -9.49 -12.79
C ARG A 473 -30.64 -10.40 -12.89
N SER A 474 -29.47 -9.86 -12.61
CA SER A 474 -28.25 -10.64 -12.40
C SER A 474 -28.34 -11.40 -11.06
N CYS A 475 -28.02 -12.70 -11.08
CA CYS A 475 -28.00 -13.61 -9.93
C CYS A 475 -26.59 -14.18 -9.71
N PRO A 476 -25.62 -13.33 -9.32
CA PRO A 476 -24.24 -13.72 -9.13
C PRO A 476 -24.10 -14.65 -7.91
N PRO A 477 -23.16 -15.62 -7.94
CA PRO A 477 -22.84 -16.42 -6.78
C PRO A 477 -22.25 -15.56 -5.66
N LYS A 478 -22.38 -16.01 -4.41
CA LYS A 478 -21.84 -15.24 -3.26
C LYS A 478 -20.35 -15.44 -3.05
N PHE A 479 -19.81 -16.62 -3.35
CA PHE A 479 -18.40 -16.94 -3.14
C PHE A 479 -17.76 -17.62 -4.34
N GLN A 480 -16.45 -17.41 -4.44
CA GLN A 480 -15.56 -18.18 -5.27
C GLN A 480 -14.67 -19.03 -4.38
N PHE A 481 -14.67 -20.35 -4.60
CA PHE A 481 -13.76 -21.28 -3.93
C PHE A 481 -12.82 -21.89 -4.95
N PHE A 482 -11.52 -21.68 -4.74
CA PHE A 482 -10.46 -22.09 -5.65
C PHE A 482 -9.52 -23.11 -5.02
N THR A 483 -8.96 -23.99 -5.84
CA THR A 483 -7.74 -24.75 -5.52
C THR A 483 -6.65 -24.54 -6.57
N GLY A 484 -5.44 -24.22 -6.10
CA GLY A 484 -4.25 -24.07 -6.93
C GLY A 484 -3.62 -25.42 -7.26
N MET A 485 -3.82 -25.93 -8.48
CA MET A 485 -3.25 -27.23 -8.88
C MET A 485 -1.76 -27.12 -9.20
N THR A 486 -1.34 -25.95 -9.68
CA THR A 486 0.04 -25.59 -10.01
C THR A 486 0.36 -24.20 -9.47
N PRO A 487 1.64 -23.89 -9.20
CA PRO A 487 2.03 -22.55 -8.76
C PRO A 487 1.95 -21.54 -9.91
N SER A 488 1.75 -20.26 -9.59
CA SER A 488 1.92 -19.16 -10.54
C SER A 488 3.38 -18.67 -10.56
N PRO A 489 3.87 -18.15 -11.69
CA PRO A 489 5.07 -17.32 -11.71
C PRO A 489 4.96 -16.16 -10.72
N LYS A 490 6.09 -15.76 -10.12
CA LYS A 490 6.14 -14.69 -9.10
C LYS A 490 6.15 -13.27 -9.68
N ASP A 491 6.10 -13.14 -10.98
CA ASP A 491 6.28 -11.92 -11.75
C ASP A 491 5.16 -11.66 -12.78
N THR A 492 4.24 -12.61 -12.99
CA THR A 492 3.17 -12.46 -13.97
C THR A 492 1.95 -13.34 -13.66
N GLY A 493 0.80 -13.05 -14.30
CA GLY A 493 -0.43 -13.83 -14.15
C GLY A 493 -1.02 -13.84 -12.73
N PHE A 494 -0.86 -12.76 -11.97
CA PHE A 494 -1.44 -12.64 -10.63
C PHE A 494 -2.97 -12.66 -10.71
N THR A 495 -3.61 -13.21 -9.68
CA THR A 495 -5.04 -12.96 -9.43
C THR A 495 -5.13 -11.78 -8.48
N LEU A 496 -5.90 -10.76 -8.83
CA LEU A 496 -6.01 -9.53 -8.05
C LEU A 496 -7.38 -9.47 -7.38
N PHE A 497 -7.39 -8.96 -6.15
CA PHE A 497 -8.58 -8.80 -5.33
C PHE A 497 -8.62 -7.38 -4.74
N SER A 498 -9.71 -6.66 -4.98
CA SER A 498 -9.90 -5.27 -4.54
C SER A 498 -11.18 -5.20 -3.71
N PRO A 499 -11.09 -5.21 -2.37
CA PRO A 499 -12.26 -5.17 -1.51
C PRO A 499 -12.84 -3.76 -1.45
N SER A 500 -14.16 -3.68 -1.44
CA SER A 500 -14.90 -2.42 -1.52
C SER A 500 -14.52 -1.41 -0.43
N HIS A 501 -14.24 -1.86 0.80
CA HIS A 501 -13.89 -0.96 1.90
C HIS A 501 -12.59 -0.17 1.66
N LEU A 502 -11.63 -0.72 0.91
CA LEU A 502 -10.41 -0.01 0.53
C LEU A 502 -10.66 0.95 -0.63
N VAL A 503 -11.52 0.58 -1.58
CA VAL A 503 -11.99 1.50 -2.64
C VAL A 503 -12.61 2.73 -2.01
N TRP A 504 -13.50 2.55 -1.02
CA TRP A 504 -14.15 3.65 -0.30
C TRP A 504 -13.17 4.51 0.50
N HIS A 505 -12.14 3.90 1.10
CA HIS A 505 -11.15 4.63 1.86
C HIS A 505 -10.33 5.60 0.98
N TYR A 506 -10.02 5.17 -0.24
CA TYR A 506 -9.22 5.96 -1.19
C TYR A 506 -10.07 6.70 -2.23
N LEU A 507 -11.39 6.70 -2.08
CA LEU A 507 -12.30 7.41 -2.96
C LEU A 507 -11.99 8.92 -2.91
N PRO A 508 -11.86 9.59 -4.08
CA PRO A 508 -11.67 11.03 -4.11
C PRO A 508 -12.79 11.78 -3.38
N SER A 509 -12.45 12.89 -2.73
CA SER A 509 -13.34 13.64 -1.83
C SER A 509 -14.59 14.21 -2.51
N GLU A 510 -14.58 14.37 -3.82
CA GLU A 510 -15.70 14.78 -4.66
C GLU A 510 -16.79 13.71 -4.77
N TYR A 511 -16.49 12.45 -4.42
CA TYR A 511 -17.44 11.35 -4.40
C TYR A 511 -17.69 10.88 -2.96
N SER A 512 -18.92 10.47 -2.69
CA SER A 512 -19.29 9.78 -1.45
C SER A 512 -19.95 8.44 -1.77
N VAL A 513 -19.85 7.48 -0.85
CA VAL A 513 -20.50 6.18 -1.01
C VAL A 513 -22.02 6.37 -1.10
N GLU A 514 -22.59 7.30 -0.33
CA GLU A 514 -24.01 7.64 -0.35
C GLU A 514 -24.46 8.14 -1.72
N HIS A 515 -23.64 8.97 -2.38
CA HIS A 515 -23.94 9.40 -3.74
C HIS A 515 -23.81 8.24 -4.74
N LEU A 516 -22.75 7.43 -4.66
CA LEU A 516 -22.57 6.29 -5.56
C LEU A 516 -23.70 5.24 -5.42
N ARG A 517 -24.32 5.12 -4.24
CA ARG A 517 -25.51 4.28 -4.01
C ARG A 517 -26.75 4.74 -4.79
N THR A 518 -26.84 6.01 -5.17
CA THR A 518 -27.95 6.50 -6.00
C THR A 518 -27.74 6.23 -7.48
N LEU A 519 -26.55 5.76 -7.87
CA LEU A 519 -26.18 5.54 -9.26
C LEU A 519 -26.43 4.08 -9.67
N SER A 520 -26.80 3.93 -10.93
CA SER A 520 -26.88 2.64 -11.61
C SER A 520 -25.99 2.66 -12.85
N TRP A 521 -25.73 1.49 -13.43
CA TRP A 521 -24.89 1.37 -14.62
C TRP A 521 -25.45 0.34 -15.59
N THR A 522 -25.02 0.48 -16.84
CA THR A 522 -25.35 -0.42 -17.95
C THR A 522 -24.08 -1.13 -18.40
N VAL A 523 -24.21 -2.43 -18.69
CA VAL A 523 -23.22 -3.22 -19.42
C VAL A 523 -23.78 -3.63 -20.77
N GLU A 524 -22.97 -3.47 -21.82
CA GLU A 524 -23.29 -3.90 -23.17
C GLU A 524 -22.10 -4.63 -23.77
N THR A 525 -22.34 -5.85 -24.27
CA THR A 525 -21.33 -6.63 -25.01
C THR A 525 -22.03 -7.44 -26.10
N VAL A 526 -21.33 -7.66 -27.22
CA VAL A 526 -21.80 -8.56 -28.27
C VAL A 526 -21.52 -10.03 -27.91
N SER A 527 -20.69 -10.28 -26.90
CA SER A 527 -20.57 -11.60 -26.27
C SER A 527 -21.84 -11.96 -25.49
N PHE A 528 -22.00 -13.24 -25.14
CA PHE A 528 -23.13 -13.73 -24.34
C PHE A 528 -24.50 -13.36 -24.95
N ASP A 529 -24.76 -13.73 -26.20
CA ASP A 529 -26.04 -13.50 -26.88
C ASP A 529 -26.43 -12.01 -27.02
N HIS A 530 -25.46 -11.13 -27.34
CA HIS A 530 -25.67 -9.68 -27.46
C HIS A 530 -26.34 -9.07 -26.22
N THR A 531 -25.80 -9.39 -25.05
CA THR A 531 -26.40 -8.98 -23.77
C THR A 531 -26.23 -7.49 -23.51
N LYS A 532 -27.35 -6.83 -23.23
CA LYS A 532 -27.41 -5.50 -22.63
C LYS A 532 -28.21 -5.57 -21.33
N ILE A 533 -27.59 -5.21 -20.21
CA ILE A 533 -28.24 -5.15 -18.90
C ILE A 533 -28.15 -3.72 -18.41
N THR A 534 -29.31 -3.10 -18.18
CA THR A 534 -29.43 -1.72 -17.69
C THR A 534 -29.80 -1.70 -16.22
N ASP A 535 -29.61 -0.53 -15.59
CA ASP A 535 -30.11 -0.23 -14.26
C ASP A 535 -29.57 -1.15 -13.16
N LEU A 536 -28.33 -1.65 -13.35
CA LEU A 536 -27.60 -2.39 -12.34
C LEU A 536 -27.16 -1.40 -11.24
N PRO A 537 -27.43 -1.68 -9.96
CA PRO A 537 -26.95 -0.80 -8.88
C PRO A 537 -25.42 -0.77 -8.85
N LEU A 538 -24.82 0.42 -8.77
CA LEU A 538 -23.37 0.56 -8.67
C LEU A 538 -22.84 0.14 -7.30
N VAL A 539 -23.65 0.33 -6.26
CA VAL A 539 -23.37 -0.09 -4.88
C VAL A 539 -24.52 -0.92 -4.36
N VAL A 540 -24.21 -2.08 -3.76
CA VAL A 540 -25.20 -2.92 -3.06
C VAL A 540 -24.77 -3.15 -1.62
N ASP A 541 -25.73 -3.48 -0.76
CA ASP A 541 -25.42 -3.91 0.59
C ASP A 541 -25.00 -5.37 0.62
N HIS A 542 -23.93 -5.64 1.37
CA HIS A 542 -23.53 -7.01 1.63
C HIS A 542 -24.62 -7.78 2.35
N PHE A 543 -24.89 -9.01 1.92
CA PHE A 543 -26.01 -9.80 2.44
C PHE A 543 -25.89 -10.15 3.93
N ALA A 544 -24.67 -10.31 4.46
CA ALA A 544 -24.46 -10.73 5.85
C ALA A 544 -24.48 -9.55 6.83
N HIS A 545 -23.80 -8.44 6.49
CA HIS A 545 -23.50 -7.35 7.43
C HIS A 545 -23.89 -5.95 6.90
N GLN A 546 -24.54 -5.87 5.74
CA GLN A 546 -25.10 -4.63 5.19
C GLN A 546 -24.08 -3.49 4.93
N ARG A 547 -22.80 -3.83 4.74
CA ARG A 547 -21.77 -2.83 4.38
C ARG A 547 -21.83 -2.59 2.86
N PRO A 548 -21.60 -1.35 2.39
CA PRO A 548 -21.66 -1.02 0.97
C PRO A 548 -20.56 -1.73 0.18
N CYS A 549 -20.94 -2.35 -0.94
CA CYS A 549 -20.07 -3.12 -1.83
C CYS A 549 -20.18 -2.59 -3.26
N LEU A 550 -19.04 -2.37 -3.92
CA LEU A 550 -18.98 -1.95 -5.31
C LEU A 550 -19.44 -3.11 -6.20
N ARG A 551 -20.41 -2.87 -7.08
CA ARG A 551 -20.88 -3.81 -8.09
C ARG A 551 -20.71 -3.16 -9.45
N TYR A 552 -19.63 -3.52 -10.12
CA TYR A 552 -19.18 -2.84 -11.32
C TYR A 552 -18.49 -3.83 -12.27
N HIS A 553 -18.18 -3.40 -13.49
CA HIS A 553 -17.30 -4.10 -14.41
C HIS A 553 -16.45 -3.04 -15.09
N GLU A 554 -15.13 -3.22 -15.10
CA GLU A 554 -14.20 -2.31 -15.77
C GLU A 554 -14.45 -2.33 -17.29
N PRO A 555 -14.53 -1.16 -17.96
CA PRO A 555 -14.61 -1.10 -19.42
C PRO A 555 -13.48 -1.91 -20.06
N TRP A 556 -13.85 -2.76 -21.02
CA TRP A 556 -12.90 -3.55 -21.80
C TRP A 556 -13.04 -3.19 -23.28
N PRO A 557 -12.55 -2.01 -23.69
CA PRO A 557 -12.69 -1.53 -25.04
C PRO A 557 -11.76 -2.29 -26.00
N GLN A 558 -11.98 -2.12 -27.31
CA GLN A 558 -11.31 -2.92 -28.34
C GLN A 558 -9.78 -2.75 -28.32
N GLU A 559 -9.26 -1.59 -27.92
CA GLU A 559 -7.82 -1.35 -27.78
C GLU A 559 -7.16 -2.15 -26.64
N LYS A 560 -7.94 -2.67 -25.68
CA LYS A 560 -7.45 -3.49 -24.57
C LYS A 560 -7.62 -5.00 -24.79
N THR A 561 -8.28 -5.42 -25.87
CA THR A 561 -8.62 -6.84 -26.08
C THR A 561 -8.76 -7.20 -27.55
N VAL A 562 -8.23 -8.36 -27.94
CA VAL A 562 -8.51 -8.95 -29.26
C VAL A 562 -9.91 -9.57 -29.34
N PHE A 563 -10.60 -9.70 -28.21
CA PHE A 563 -11.96 -10.22 -28.14
C PHE A 563 -13.00 -9.11 -28.29
N GLU A 564 -14.26 -9.47 -28.11
CA GLU A 564 -15.37 -8.54 -28.20
C GLU A 564 -15.38 -7.55 -27.03
N PRO A 565 -15.59 -6.25 -27.28
CA PRO A 565 -15.50 -5.25 -26.24
C PRO A 565 -16.67 -5.35 -25.27
N THR A 566 -16.42 -4.90 -24.04
CA THR A 566 -17.46 -4.71 -23.01
C THR A 566 -17.56 -3.23 -22.69
N LYS A 567 -18.69 -2.63 -23.05
CA LYS A 567 -18.98 -1.21 -22.85
C LYS A 567 -19.74 -1.01 -21.55
N ILE A 568 -19.38 0.05 -20.84
CA ILE A 568 -19.91 0.38 -19.52
C ILE A 568 -20.37 1.82 -19.53
N THR A 569 -21.55 2.08 -18.97
CA THR A 569 -22.08 3.44 -18.84
C THR A 569 -22.74 3.59 -17.48
N ILE A 570 -22.18 4.44 -16.63
CA ILE A 570 -22.78 4.85 -15.35
C ILE A 570 -23.85 5.91 -15.66
N GLN A 571 -25.06 5.64 -15.22
CA GLN A 571 -26.24 6.47 -15.41
C GLN A 571 -26.33 7.50 -14.28
N GLY A 572 -26.98 8.64 -14.55
CA GLY A 572 -27.21 9.68 -13.52
C GLY A 572 -25.99 10.56 -13.22
N VAL A 573 -24.94 10.50 -14.04
CA VAL A 573 -23.75 11.37 -13.94
C VAL A 573 -23.50 12.13 -15.24
N PRO A 574 -22.93 13.35 -15.20
CA PRO A 574 -22.62 14.13 -16.40
C PRO A 574 -21.55 13.48 -17.28
N ASN A 575 -20.56 12.82 -16.66
CA ASN A 575 -19.43 12.21 -17.34
C ASN A 575 -19.19 10.80 -16.81
N SER A 576 -19.76 9.80 -17.48
CA SER A 576 -19.58 8.40 -17.08
C SER A 576 -18.13 7.94 -17.22
N GLU A 577 -17.40 8.45 -18.22
CA GLU A 577 -16.05 7.97 -18.51
C GLU A 577 -15.08 8.34 -17.39
N GLU A 578 -15.17 9.57 -16.88
CA GLU A 578 -14.36 10.06 -15.76
C GLU A 578 -14.58 9.27 -14.47
N LEU A 579 -15.84 8.94 -14.15
CA LEU A 579 -16.13 8.10 -12.99
C LEU A 579 -15.64 6.66 -13.20
N CYS A 580 -15.77 6.10 -14.40
CA CYS A 580 -15.18 4.80 -14.73
C CYS A 580 -13.66 4.83 -14.53
N GLN A 581 -12.95 5.81 -15.11
CA GLN A 581 -11.50 5.96 -14.97
C GLN A 581 -11.08 6.09 -13.50
N THR A 582 -11.87 6.79 -12.69
CA THR A 582 -11.63 6.92 -11.25
C THR A 582 -11.75 5.57 -10.53
N LEU A 583 -12.84 4.83 -10.76
CA LEU A 583 -13.07 3.52 -10.15
C LEU A 583 -12.03 2.50 -10.62
N ASP A 584 -11.70 2.48 -11.91
CA ASP A 584 -10.69 1.63 -12.51
C ASP A 584 -9.31 1.91 -11.87
N SER A 585 -8.93 3.18 -11.77
CA SER A 585 -7.67 3.59 -11.13
C SER A 585 -7.58 3.16 -9.65
N LEU A 586 -8.69 3.19 -8.91
CA LEU A 586 -8.75 2.70 -7.52
C LEU A 586 -8.68 1.18 -7.45
N LEU A 587 -9.37 0.46 -8.33
CA LEU A 587 -9.38 -0.99 -8.36
C LEU A 587 -7.99 -1.56 -8.65
N HIS A 588 -7.17 -0.87 -9.43
CA HIS A 588 -5.79 -1.26 -9.75
C HIS A 588 -4.74 -0.72 -8.75
N ASP A 589 -5.11 0.18 -7.84
CA ASP A 589 -4.17 0.81 -6.92
C ASP A 589 -3.53 -0.23 -5.99
N ARG A 590 -2.20 -0.23 -5.85
CA ARG A 590 -1.43 -1.14 -4.97
C ARG A 590 -1.77 -1.00 -3.48
N ARG A 591 -2.52 0.03 -3.08
CA ARG A 591 -3.07 0.22 -1.72
C ARG A 591 -4.45 -0.42 -1.53
N VAL A 592 -5.10 -0.83 -2.62
CA VAL A 592 -6.43 -1.44 -2.67
C VAL A 592 -6.34 -2.90 -3.12
N ALA A 593 -5.62 -3.16 -4.22
CA ALA A 593 -5.53 -4.48 -4.82
C ALA A 593 -4.51 -5.37 -4.10
N TYR A 594 -4.96 -6.53 -3.64
CA TYR A 594 -4.09 -7.65 -3.25
C TYR A 594 -3.69 -8.46 -4.47
N TRP A 595 -2.38 -8.59 -4.70
CA TRP A 595 -1.80 -9.31 -5.83
C TRP A 595 -1.42 -10.73 -5.40
N HIS A 596 -2.31 -11.68 -5.64
CA HIS A 596 -2.13 -13.06 -5.23
C HIS A 596 -1.24 -13.83 -6.21
N CYS A 597 -0.15 -14.37 -5.67
CA CYS A 597 0.68 -15.38 -6.32
C CYS A 597 0.31 -16.75 -5.76
N TRP A 598 -0.24 -17.60 -6.62
CA TRP A 598 -0.65 -18.96 -6.28
C TRP A 598 0.54 -19.83 -5.92
N GLU A 599 0.44 -20.51 -4.79
CA GLU A 599 1.27 -21.68 -4.47
C GLU A 599 0.48 -22.96 -4.73
N LYS A 600 1.21 -24.03 -5.05
CA LYS A 600 0.59 -25.34 -5.28
C LYS A 600 -0.10 -25.80 -4.01
N GLY A 601 -1.38 -26.14 -4.12
CA GLY A 601 -2.21 -26.61 -3.03
C GLY A 601 -2.86 -25.50 -2.20
N ASP A 602 -2.74 -24.22 -2.61
CA ASP A 602 -3.53 -23.16 -2.00
C ASP A 602 -5.02 -23.43 -2.17
N TRP A 603 -5.79 -23.27 -1.09
CA TRP A 603 -7.23 -23.07 -1.16
C TRP A 603 -7.51 -21.60 -0.92
N LEU A 604 -8.24 -20.96 -1.84
CA LEU A 604 -8.60 -19.54 -1.73
C LEU A 604 -10.12 -19.41 -1.77
N ILE A 605 -10.66 -18.73 -0.77
CA ILE A 605 -12.07 -18.36 -0.68
C ILE A 605 -12.13 -16.84 -0.84
N SER A 606 -12.90 -16.38 -1.83
CA SER A 606 -13.19 -14.96 -2.04
C SER A 606 -14.68 -14.71 -1.93
N ASP A 607 -15.04 -13.70 -1.14
CA ASP A 607 -16.38 -13.14 -1.14
C ASP A 607 -16.60 -12.36 -2.45
N ASN A 608 -17.44 -12.89 -3.32
CA ASN A 608 -17.72 -12.34 -4.65
C ASN A 608 -18.65 -11.11 -4.59
N VAL A 609 -19.17 -10.76 -3.41
CA VAL A 609 -20.02 -9.57 -3.20
C VAL A 609 -19.17 -8.39 -2.78
N THR A 610 -18.33 -8.56 -1.78
CA THR A 610 -17.46 -7.53 -1.20
C THR A 610 -16.24 -7.21 -2.08
N THR A 611 -15.74 -8.20 -2.81
CA THR A 611 -14.48 -8.11 -3.54
C THR A 611 -14.69 -8.12 -5.05
N MET A 612 -14.15 -7.09 -5.70
CA MET A 612 -13.93 -7.09 -7.15
C MET A 612 -12.64 -7.84 -7.45
N HIS A 613 -12.60 -8.62 -8.53
CA HIS A 613 -11.41 -9.41 -8.85
C HIS A 613 -11.05 -9.33 -10.32
N THR A 614 -9.79 -9.61 -10.60
CA THR A 614 -9.28 -9.78 -11.96
C THR A 614 -8.08 -10.72 -12.01
N ARG A 615 -7.50 -10.86 -13.19
CA ARG A 615 -6.24 -11.54 -13.43
C ARG A 615 -5.36 -10.67 -14.33
N SER A 616 -4.12 -10.46 -13.92
CA SER A 616 -3.14 -9.79 -14.75
C SER A 616 -2.82 -10.61 -16.00
N SER A 617 -2.28 -9.95 -17.02
CA SER A 617 -1.72 -10.65 -18.18
C SER A 617 -0.61 -11.63 -17.77
N PHE A 618 -0.38 -12.62 -18.63
CA PHE A 618 0.75 -13.56 -18.50
C PHE A 618 1.28 -14.02 -19.85
N THR A 619 2.51 -14.51 -19.86
CA THR A 619 3.10 -15.15 -21.05
C THR A 619 2.53 -16.57 -21.20
N GLY A 620 1.96 -16.87 -22.37
CA GLY A 620 1.38 -18.19 -22.65
C GLY A 620 2.39 -19.34 -22.52
N LYS A 621 1.90 -20.58 -22.33
CA LYS A 621 2.67 -21.81 -22.00
C LYS A 621 3.08 -21.99 -20.53
N SER A 622 2.55 -21.17 -19.63
CA SER A 622 2.65 -21.44 -18.19
C SER A 622 1.77 -22.65 -17.87
N ASP A 623 2.29 -23.65 -17.13
CA ASP A 623 1.52 -24.81 -16.63
C ASP A 623 0.59 -24.36 -15.50
N ARG A 624 -0.27 -23.36 -15.75
CA ARG A 624 -1.19 -22.78 -14.79
C ARG A 624 -2.51 -23.53 -14.83
N CYS A 625 -2.89 -24.12 -13.71
CA CYS A 625 -4.16 -24.79 -13.53
C CYS A 625 -4.74 -24.42 -12.17
N LEU A 626 -5.92 -23.80 -12.20
CA LEU A 626 -6.76 -23.61 -11.02
C LEU A 626 -8.05 -24.41 -11.21
N ARG A 627 -8.67 -24.85 -10.12
CA ARG A 627 -10.06 -25.31 -10.15
C ARG A 627 -10.90 -24.34 -9.35
N ARG A 628 -12.07 -23.98 -9.86
CA ARG A 628 -13.02 -23.05 -9.22
C ARG A 628 -14.39 -23.72 -9.06
N ILE A 629 -14.98 -23.56 -7.88
CA ILE A 629 -16.40 -23.82 -7.60
C ILE A 629 -17.02 -22.50 -7.14
N HIS A 630 -18.25 -22.24 -7.59
CA HIS A 630 -19.07 -21.15 -7.07
C HIS A 630 -19.97 -21.67 -5.96
N VAL A 631 -20.20 -20.85 -4.93
CA VAL A 631 -21.02 -21.22 -3.77
C VAL A 631 -21.96 -20.06 -3.40
N ASP A 632 -23.22 -20.37 -3.07
CA ASP A 632 -24.25 -19.44 -2.58
C ASP A 632 -24.41 -19.39 -1.05
#